data_AF-T0VGX6-F1
#
_entry.id   AF-T0VGX6-F1
#
_cell.length_a   1.000
_cell.length_b   1.000
_cell.length_c   1.000
_cell.angle_alpha   90.00
_cell.angle_beta   90.00
_cell.angle_gamma   90.00
#
_symmetry.space_group_name_H-M   'P 1'
#
loop_
_entity.id
_entity.type
_entity.pdbx_description
1 polymer ?
#
loop_
_entity_poly.entity_id
_entity_poly.type
_entity_poly.pdbx_seq_one_letter_code
_entity_poly.pdbx_strand_id
1 'polypeptide(L)'
;MEAESTAFVVANHLNIDTKDYSIGYLNSWGFDKISDEQLENVMKNVQATAKELIEKIDIELEKYVAPVPKKSMTMKERIDKAKTKLSEKKPQETELKNDKLSNHKIKGEKEL
;
A
#
# COMPACT_ATOMS: atom_id res chain seq x y z
N MET A 1 -6.46 8.89 34.43
CA MET A 1 -7.55 8.22 33.72
C MET A 1 -7.70 8.84 32.34
N GLU A 2 -8.34 10.01 32.18
CA GLU A 2 -8.66 10.60 30.86
C GLU A 2 -7.57 10.44 29.79
N ALA A 3 -6.35 10.97 30.00
CA ALA A 3 -5.26 10.86 29.03
C ALA A 3 -4.86 9.41 28.66
N GLU A 4 -4.95 8.47 29.60
CA GLU A 4 -4.56 7.08 29.40
C GLU A 4 -5.72 6.23 28.85
N SER A 5 -6.97 6.52 29.23
CA SER A 5 -8.16 5.99 28.58
C SER A 5 -8.20 6.42 27.10
N THR A 6 -7.84 7.67 26.82
CA THR A 6 -7.62 8.18 25.45
C THR A 6 -6.50 7.41 24.76
N ALA A 7 -5.34 7.25 25.41
CA ALA A 7 -4.23 6.47 24.84
C ALA A 7 -4.61 5.01 24.55
N PHE A 8 -5.37 4.37 25.43
CA PHE A 8 -5.88 3.01 25.24
C PHE A 8 -6.82 2.89 24.03
N VAL A 9 -7.78 3.82 23.88
CA VAL A 9 -8.70 3.83 22.74
C VAL A 9 -7.94 4.04 21.42
N VAL A 10 -6.97 4.96 21.40
CA VAL A 10 -6.13 5.24 20.22
C VAL A 10 -5.22 4.06 19.90
N ALA A 11 -4.56 3.46 20.89
CA ALA A 11 -3.70 2.28 20.70
C ALA A 11 -4.50 1.07 20.20
N ASN A 12 -5.70 0.84 20.73
CA ASN A 12 -6.59 -0.22 20.27
C ASN A 12 -7.06 0.00 18.82
N HIS A 13 -7.33 1.25 18.43
CA HIS A 13 -7.65 1.60 17.03
C HIS A 13 -6.49 1.27 16.08
N LEU A 14 -5.25 1.54 16.50
CA LEU A 14 -4.02 1.26 15.74
C LEU A 14 -3.52 -0.20 15.88
N ASN A 15 -4.29 -1.08 16.54
CA ASN A 15 -3.91 -2.45 16.88
C ASN A 15 -2.56 -2.60 17.63
N ILE A 16 -2.18 -1.60 18.41
CA ILE A 16 -0.98 -1.61 19.27
C ILE A 16 -1.30 -2.38 20.56
N ASP A 17 -0.51 -3.41 20.87
CA ASP A 17 -0.67 -4.17 22.11
C ASP A 17 -0.22 -3.34 23.32
N THR A 18 -1.12 -3.19 24.29
CA THR A 18 -0.93 -2.38 25.51
C THR A 18 -0.98 -3.22 26.79
N LYS A 19 -0.96 -4.56 26.70
CA LYS A 19 -1.05 -5.44 27.89
C LYS A 19 0.00 -5.15 28.97
N ASP A 20 1.23 -4.83 28.56
CA ASP A 20 2.32 -4.51 29.48
C ASP A 20 2.19 -3.09 30.10
N TYR A 21 1.38 -2.22 29.47
CA TYR A 21 0.93 -0.94 30.03
C TYR A 21 -0.32 -1.14 30.90
N SER A 22 -0.17 -1.94 31.95
CA SER A 22 -1.25 -2.18 32.91
C SER A 22 -1.59 -0.90 33.71
N ILE A 23 -2.88 -0.51 33.69
CA ILE A 23 -3.37 0.68 34.40
C ILE A 23 -3.51 0.39 35.90
N GLY A 24 -2.38 0.30 36.60
CA GLY A 24 -2.35 -0.07 38.02
C GLY A 24 -3.05 0.92 38.97
N TYR A 25 -3.30 2.15 38.52
CA TYR A 25 -3.82 3.23 39.37
C TYR A 25 -5.35 3.39 39.36
N LEU A 26 -6.08 2.73 38.45
CA LEU A 26 -7.56 2.84 38.37
C LEU A 26 -8.24 2.52 39.71
N ASN A 27 -7.73 1.51 40.43
CA ASN A 27 -8.25 1.08 41.74
C ASN A 27 -8.14 2.16 42.84
N SER A 28 -7.31 3.19 42.66
CA SER A 28 -7.10 4.28 43.64
C SER A 28 -7.88 5.56 43.31
N TRP A 29 -8.61 5.61 42.19
CA TRP A 29 -9.28 6.85 41.75
C TRP A 29 -10.54 7.19 42.55
N GLY A 30 -11.04 6.28 43.37
CA GLY A 30 -12.25 6.51 44.15
C GLY A 30 -13.46 6.72 43.24
N PHE A 31 -13.75 5.73 42.39
CA PHE A 31 -14.98 5.72 41.58
C PHE A 31 -16.25 5.88 42.44
N ASP A 32 -16.20 5.51 43.72
CA ASP A 32 -17.26 5.75 44.71
C ASP A 32 -17.42 7.24 45.10
N LYS A 33 -16.57 8.14 44.59
CA LYS A 33 -16.52 9.59 44.91
C LYS A 33 -16.72 10.51 43.71
N ILE A 34 -16.76 9.97 42.48
CA ILE A 34 -17.11 10.73 41.28
C ILE A 34 -18.63 10.62 41.06
N SER A 35 -19.32 11.69 40.67
CA SER A 35 -20.73 11.58 40.28
C SER A 35 -20.86 10.95 38.89
N ASP A 36 -22.01 10.33 38.59
CA ASP A 36 -22.30 9.79 37.26
C ASP A 36 -22.16 10.86 36.17
N GLU A 37 -22.58 12.10 36.44
CA GLU A 37 -22.44 13.26 35.54
C GLU A 37 -20.97 13.62 35.26
N GLN A 38 -20.11 13.59 36.28
CA GLN A 38 -18.68 13.83 36.15
C GLN A 38 -18.00 12.70 35.37
N LEU A 39 -18.37 11.44 35.64
CA LEU A 39 -17.86 10.28 34.92
C LEU A 39 -18.28 10.33 33.45
N GLU A 40 -19.54 10.66 33.16
CA GLU A 40 -20.05 10.83 31.79
C GLU A 40 -19.29 11.95 31.07
N ASN A 41 -19.03 13.08 31.72
CA ASN A 41 -18.26 14.17 31.15
C ASN A 41 -16.81 13.77 30.83
N VAL A 42 -16.14 13.03 31.72
CA VAL A 42 -14.79 12.50 31.44
C VAL A 42 -14.82 11.52 30.27
N MET A 43 -15.81 10.64 30.19
CA MET A 43 -15.94 9.69 29.06
C MET A 43 -16.22 10.42 27.73
N LYS A 44 -17.03 11.48 27.73
CA LYS A 44 -17.23 12.36 26.56
C LYS A 44 -15.93 13.01 26.10
N ASN A 45 -15.13 13.54 27.04
CA ASN A 45 -13.82 14.10 26.71
C ASN A 45 -12.87 13.05 26.14
N VAL A 46 -12.75 11.87 26.78
CA VAL A 46 -11.95 10.74 26.28
C VAL A 46 -12.33 10.40 24.84
N GLN A 47 -13.61 10.26 24.55
CA GLN A 47 -14.10 9.95 23.21
C GLN A 47 -13.76 11.05 22.20
N ALA A 48 -13.96 12.32 22.56
CA ALA A 48 -13.68 13.45 21.68
C ALA A 48 -12.18 13.59 21.36
N THR A 49 -11.32 13.54 22.37
CA THR A 49 -9.86 13.65 22.21
C THR A 49 -9.28 12.42 21.50
N ALA A 50 -9.76 11.20 21.80
CA ALA A 50 -9.32 9.99 21.10
C ALA A 50 -9.69 10.06 19.61
N LYS A 51 -10.90 10.51 19.28
CA LYS A 51 -11.32 10.71 17.89
C LYS A 51 -10.43 11.72 17.16
N GLU A 52 -10.21 12.89 17.75
CA GLU A 52 -9.37 13.94 17.14
C GLU A 52 -7.92 13.44 16.93
N LEU A 53 -7.38 12.66 17.87
CA LEU A 53 -6.03 12.12 17.75
C LEU A 53 -5.94 11.00 16.70
N ILE A 54 -6.94 10.12 16.61
CA ILE A 54 -7.04 9.10 15.55
C ILE A 54 -7.08 9.78 14.18
N GLU A 55 -7.99 10.73 13.97
CA GLU A 55 -8.11 11.45 12.69
C GLU A 55 -6.79 12.13 12.27
N LYS A 56 -6.07 12.73 13.23
CA LYS A 56 -4.74 13.33 12.98
C LYS A 56 -3.67 12.29 12.64
N ILE A 57 -3.64 11.15 13.32
CA ILE A 57 -2.69 10.07 13.06
C ILE A 57 -2.95 9.45 11.68
N ASP A 58 -4.20 9.18 11.34
CA ASP A 58 -4.58 8.58 10.06
C ASP A 58 -4.18 9.50 8.89
N ILE A 59 -4.51 10.79 8.97
CA ILE A 59 -4.11 11.81 7.97
C ILE A 59 -2.58 11.92 7.83
N GLU A 60 -1.84 11.75 8.93
CA GLU A 60 -0.37 11.75 8.89
C GLU A 60 0.16 10.46 8.24
N LEU A 61 -0.38 9.29 8.61
CA LEU A 61 -0.01 7.99 8.04
C LEU A 61 -0.31 7.89 6.53
N GLU A 62 -1.42 8.44 6.05
CA GLU A 62 -1.75 8.48 4.62
C GLU A 62 -0.63 9.10 3.76
N LYS A 63 0.12 10.08 4.29
CA LYS A 63 1.26 10.71 3.60
C LYS A 63 2.40 9.74 3.34
N TYR A 64 2.61 8.76 4.23
CA TYR A 64 3.65 7.74 4.13
C TYR A 64 3.17 6.49 3.40
N VAL A 65 1.86 6.22 3.40
CA VAL A 65 1.21 5.16 2.62
C VAL A 65 0.92 5.59 1.16
N ALA A 66 1.17 6.87 0.84
CA ALA A 66 1.05 7.44 -0.50
C ALA A 66 1.68 6.51 -1.56
N PRO A 67 0.92 6.16 -2.61
CA PRO A 67 1.26 5.01 -3.44
C PRO A 67 2.57 5.22 -4.20
N VAL A 68 3.42 4.18 -4.21
CA VAL A 68 4.37 3.96 -5.32
C VAL A 68 3.57 4.20 -6.60
N PRO A 69 3.97 5.14 -7.47
CA PRO A 69 3.14 5.53 -8.61
C PRO A 69 3.00 4.34 -9.55
N LYS A 70 1.88 3.62 -9.41
CA LYS A 70 1.40 2.65 -10.39
C LYS A 70 1.06 3.43 -11.63
N LYS A 71 2.08 3.70 -12.45
CA LYS A 71 1.94 4.01 -13.88
C LYS A 71 1.41 2.76 -14.57
N SER A 72 0.15 2.41 -14.27
CA SER A 72 -0.68 1.52 -15.07
C SER A 72 -1.00 2.27 -16.36
N MET A 73 0.03 2.37 -17.20
CA MET A 73 -0.04 2.96 -18.53
C MET A 73 -1.19 2.27 -19.25
N THR A 74 -2.23 3.03 -19.55
CA THR A 74 -3.47 2.51 -20.10
C THR A 74 -3.18 1.80 -21.42
N MET A 75 -4.02 0.83 -21.79
CA MET A 75 -3.87 0.12 -23.07
C MET A 75 -3.84 1.12 -24.25
N LYS A 76 -4.56 2.25 -24.11
CA LYS A 76 -4.58 3.39 -25.03
C LYS A 76 -3.20 4.05 -25.18
N GLU A 77 -2.59 4.50 -24.09
CA GLU A 77 -1.24 5.10 -24.13
C GLU A 77 -0.19 4.13 -24.70
N ARG A 78 -0.33 2.81 -24.44
CA ARG A 78 0.56 1.78 -25.02
C ARG A 78 0.39 1.65 -26.52
N ILE A 79 -0.84 1.73 -27.03
CA ILE A 79 -1.15 1.69 -28.47
C ILE A 79 -0.64 2.97 -29.16
N ASP A 80 -0.83 4.14 -28.56
CA ASP A 80 -0.41 5.39 -29.19
C ASP A 80 1.12 5.50 -29.27
N LYS A 81 1.85 5.10 -28.22
CA LYS A 81 3.33 5.02 -28.25
C LYS A 81 3.86 3.97 -29.23
N ALA A 82 3.08 2.93 -29.54
CA ALA A 82 3.43 1.94 -30.58
C ALA A 82 3.17 2.48 -32.00
N LYS A 83 2.09 3.25 -32.20
CA LYS A 83 1.79 3.92 -33.49
C LYS A 83 2.84 4.94 -33.87
N THR A 84 3.29 5.79 -32.94
CA THR A 84 4.36 6.77 -33.21
C THR A 84 5.68 6.10 -33.63
N LYS A 85 5.98 4.90 -33.10
CA LYS A 85 7.16 4.12 -33.50
C LYS A 85 7.02 3.39 -34.84
N LEU A 86 5.80 3.26 -35.39
CA LEU A 86 5.55 2.59 -36.67
C LEU A 86 5.61 3.54 -37.87
N SER A 87 5.45 4.86 -37.69
CA SER A 87 5.47 5.83 -38.79
C SER A 87 6.87 6.19 -39.29
N GLU A 88 7.93 5.81 -38.58
CA GLU A 88 9.32 6.18 -38.93
C GLU A 88 10.07 5.12 -39.77
N LYS A 89 9.44 4.02 -40.21
CA LYS A 89 10.12 3.06 -41.10
C LYS A 89 9.22 2.30 -42.08
N LYS A 90 9.16 2.82 -43.31
CA LYS A 90 8.89 2.09 -44.57
C LYS A 90 9.47 2.92 -45.75
N PRO A 91 9.69 2.36 -46.95
CA PRO A 91 9.79 0.93 -47.31
C PRO A 91 11.06 0.59 -48.15
N GLN A 92 11.44 -0.68 -48.25
CA GLN A 92 12.01 -1.24 -49.50
C GLN A 92 11.48 -2.67 -49.74
N GLU A 93 10.96 -2.87 -50.95
CA GLU A 93 10.80 -4.15 -51.67
C GLU A 93 12.18 -4.81 -51.94
N THR A 94 12.38 -6.05 -52.39
CA THR A 94 11.56 -7.23 -52.82
C THR A 94 12.44 -8.49 -52.57
N GLU A 95 12.19 -9.76 -52.94
CA GLU A 95 11.20 -10.48 -53.79
C GLU A 95 10.70 -11.76 -53.06
N LEU A 96 9.80 -12.52 -53.70
CA LEU A 96 9.76 -13.99 -53.59
C LEU A 96 10.36 -14.59 -54.88
N LYS A 97 11.29 -15.54 -54.77
CA LYS A 97 11.59 -16.51 -55.84
C LYS A 97 11.77 -17.92 -55.28
N ASN A 98 11.02 -18.85 -55.86
CA ASN A 98 11.14 -20.29 -55.63
C ASN A 98 12.41 -20.82 -56.35
N ASP A 99 13.08 -21.84 -55.82
CA ASP A 99 13.04 -23.21 -56.36
C ASP A 99 13.80 -24.21 -55.45
N LYS A 100 13.94 -25.45 -55.90
CA LYS A 100 14.21 -26.68 -55.12
C LYS A 100 15.68 -26.94 -54.73
N LEU A 101 15.81 -27.80 -53.71
CA LEU A 101 16.89 -28.77 -53.45
C LEU A 101 18.35 -28.33 -53.71
N SER A 102 19.16 -28.23 -52.64
CA SER A 102 20.49 -28.85 -52.67
C SER A 102 20.99 -29.34 -51.29
N ASN A 103 21.03 -30.66 -51.17
CA ASN A 103 21.86 -31.52 -50.32
C ASN A 103 22.77 -30.87 -49.26
N HIS A 104 22.48 -31.15 -47.98
CA HIS A 104 23.47 -31.04 -46.92
C HIS A 104 24.49 -32.19 -47.04
N LYS A 105 25.70 -31.89 -47.53
CA LYS A 105 26.83 -32.83 -47.59
C LYS A 105 27.99 -32.30 -46.76
N ILE A 106 27.99 -32.63 -45.47
CA ILE A 106 29.20 -32.59 -44.66
C ILE A 106 29.69 -34.04 -44.53
N LYS A 107 30.84 -34.33 -45.15
CA LYS A 107 31.47 -35.65 -45.18
C LYS A 107 32.84 -35.53 -44.52
N GLY A 108 33.12 -36.45 -43.58
CA GLY A 108 34.45 -36.69 -43.04
C GLY A 108 34.76 -35.88 -41.77
N GLU A 109 35.61 -36.37 -40.86
CA GLU A 109 36.38 -37.64 -40.80
C GLU A 109 36.45 -38.11 -39.31
N LYS A 110 36.38 -39.43 -39.03
CA LYS A 110 37.49 -40.33 -38.57
C LYS A 110 38.18 -39.91 -37.26
N GLU A 111 38.68 -40.79 -36.39
CA GLU A 111 38.68 -42.26 -36.26
C GLU A 111 39.11 -42.58 -34.82
N LEU A 112 38.53 -43.61 -34.19
CA LEU A 112 39.12 -44.59 -33.25
C LEU A 112 38.00 -45.41 -32.56
#